data_AF-A0A0Q4FW78-F1
#
_entry.id   AF-A0A0Q4FW78-F1
#
_cell.length_a   1.000
_cell.length_b   1.000
_cell.length_c   1.000
_cell.angle_alpha   90.00
_cell.angle_beta   90.00
_cell.angle_gamma   90.00
#
_symmetry.space_group_name_H-M   'P 1'
#
loop_
_entity.id
_entity.type
_entity.pdbx_description
1 polymer ?
#
loop_
_entity_poly.entity_id
_entity_poly.type
_entity_poly.pdbx_seq_one_letter_code
_entity_poly.pdbx_strand_id
1 'polypeptide(L)'
;MITVYFQIGKMIVEDEQDGRQRAGYAKETILRLSTALKREFGKGYSVSYVEYMRSFYLNYQERISQSVIGKSHLHQSTYPSCI
;
A
#
# COMPACT_ATOMS: atom_id res chain seq x y z
N MET A 1 3.92 13.40 6.86
CA MET A 1 4.78 13.12 5.68
C MET A 1 4.84 11.62 5.35
N ILE A 2 5.16 10.73 6.29
CA ILE A 2 5.19 9.26 6.05
C ILE A 2 3.85 8.67 5.58
N THR A 3 2.72 9.14 6.11
CA THR A 3 1.38 8.64 5.74
C THR A 3 1.06 8.86 4.26
N VAL A 4 1.53 9.96 3.67
CA VAL A 4 1.27 10.30 2.26
C VAL A 4 2.01 9.32 1.35
N TYR A 5 3.28 9.03 1.64
CA TYR A 5 4.06 8.05 0.87
C TYR A 5 3.47 6.64 0.95
N PHE A 6 2.96 6.27 2.14
CA PHE A 6 2.28 5.01 2.33
C PHE A 6 0.97 4.92 1.53
N GLN A 7 0.17 5.98 1.52
CA GLN A 7 -1.08 6.03 0.74
C GLN A 7 -0.82 6.03 -0.77
N ILE A 8 0.21 6.72 -1.24
CA ILE A 8 0.62 6.69 -2.65
C ILE A 8 1.05 5.27 -3.04
N GLY A 9 1.91 4.63 -2.24
CA GLY A 9 2.31 3.24 -2.48
C GLY A 9 1.13 2.27 -2.46
N LYS A 10 0.18 2.47 -1.55
CA LYS A 10 -1.07 1.70 -1.46
C LYS A 10 -1.90 1.82 -2.74
N MET A 11 -2.16 3.04 -3.18
CA MET A 11 -2.92 3.33 -4.40
C MET A 11 -2.29 2.66 -5.63
N ILE A 12 -0.96 2.73 -5.77
CA ILE A 12 -0.24 2.09 -6.88
C ILE A 12 -0.44 0.57 -6.86
N VAL A 13 -0.31 -0.06 -5.68
CA VAL A 13 -0.46 -1.51 -5.56
C VAL A 13 -1.91 -1.94 -5.76
N GLU A 14 -2.89 -1.18 -5.26
CA GLU A 14 -4.31 -1.47 -5.48
C GLU A 14 -4.68 -1.40 -6.98
N ASP A 15 -4.22 -0.37 -7.68
CA ASP A 15 -4.41 -0.20 -9.14
C ASP A 15 -3.76 -1.36 -9.94
N GLU A 16 -2.59 -1.84 -9.51
CA GLU A 16 -1.91 -2.99 -10.12
C GLU A 16 -2.63 -4.34 -9.86
N GLN A 17 -3.26 -4.51 -8.69
CA GLN A 17 -3.99 -5.73 -8.33
C GLN A 17 -5.34 -5.82 -9.04
N ASP A 18 -6.06 -4.69 -9.16
CA ASP A 18 -7.32 -4.61 -9.91
C ASP A 18 -7.05 -4.78 -11.43
N GLY A 19 -5.87 -4.34 -11.87
CA GLY A 19 -5.29 -4.56 -13.20
C GLY A 19 -4.55 -5.89 -13.40
N ARG A 20 -4.84 -6.96 -12.64
CA ARG A 20 -4.40 -8.36 -12.88
C ARG A 20 -3.01 -8.54 -13.55
N GLN A 21 -1.94 -8.20 -12.84
CA GLN A 21 -0.57 -8.71 -13.05
C GLN A 21 0.05 -8.61 -14.47
N ARG A 22 -0.16 -7.51 -15.20
CA ARG A 22 0.70 -7.22 -16.37
C ARG A 22 1.83 -6.28 -15.96
N ALA A 23 3.05 -6.81 -15.88
CA ALA A 23 4.26 -6.05 -15.56
C ALA A 23 4.50 -4.81 -16.45
N GLY A 24 3.86 -4.74 -17.63
CA GLY A 24 3.86 -3.56 -18.49
C GLY A 24 3.00 -2.40 -17.96
N TYR A 25 1.89 -2.68 -17.28
CA TYR A 25 0.96 -1.66 -16.76
C TYR A 25 1.55 -0.92 -15.55
N ALA A 26 2.21 -1.66 -14.66
CA ALA A 26 2.89 -1.09 -13.49
C ALA A 26 3.86 0.05 -13.85
N LYS A 27 4.70 -0.15 -14.88
CA LYS A 27 5.63 0.87 -15.36
C LYS A 27 4.91 2.11 -15.92
N GLU A 28 3.78 1.91 -16.60
CA GLU A 28 3.01 3.01 -17.16
C GLU A 28 2.32 3.83 -16.06
N THR A 29 1.70 3.18 -15.08
CA THR A 29 1.07 3.83 -13.93
C THR A 29 2.07 4.70 -13.17
N ILE A 30 3.25 4.18 -12.88
CA ILE A 30 4.32 4.91 -12.17
C ILE A 30 4.81 6.12 -12.98
N LEU A 31 4.91 5.98 -14.30
CA LEU A 31 5.36 7.07 -15.17
C LEU A 31 4.30 8.19 -15.26
N ARG A 32 3.02 7.82 -15.38
CA ARG A 32 1.89 8.77 -15.34
C ARG A 32 1.84 9.49 -13.99
N LEU A 33 1.95 8.75 -12.88
CA LEU A 33 1.91 9.30 -11.54
C LEU A 33 3.11 10.23 -11.27
N SER A 34 4.32 9.85 -11.68
CA SER A 34 5.51 10.73 -11.59
C SER A 34 5.29 12.03 -12.35
N THR A 35 4.66 11.97 -13.53
CA THR A 35 4.39 13.15 -14.35
C THR A 35 3.37 14.07 -13.70
N ALA A 36 2.28 13.51 -13.17
CA ALA A 36 1.25 14.26 -12.44
C ALA A 36 1.82 14.93 -11.18
N LEU A 37 2.55 14.17 -10.35
CA LEU A 37 3.14 14.69 -9.12
C LEU A 37 4.22 15.75 -9.39
N LYS A 38 5.02 15.60 -10.46
CA LYS A 38 5.95 16.65 -10.89
C LYS A 38 5.24 17.92 -11.33
N ARG A 39 4.07 17.79 -11.97
CA ARG A 39 3.29 18.94 -12.43
C ARG A 39 2.70 19.73 -11.25
N GLU A 40 2.20 19.03 -10.24
CA GLU A 40 1.54 19.68 -9.09
C GLU A 40 2.52 20.16 -8.01
N PHE A 41 3.56 19.38 -7.71
CA PHE A 41 4.46 19.63 -6.58
C PHE A 41 5.90 19.98 -6.99
N GLY A 42 6.21 19.95 -8.29
CA GLY A 42 7.51 20.36 -8.82
C GLY A 42 8.62 19.31 -8.67
N LYS A 43 9.87 19.77 -8.47
CA LYS A 43 11.05 18.91 -8.41
C LYS A 43 11.02 18.01 -7.16
N GLY A 44 11.24 16.71 -7.35
CA GLY A 44 11.31 15.72 -6.26
C GLY A 44 10.60 14.40 -6.56
N TYR A 45 9.61 14.42 -7.46
CA TYR A 45 8.79 13.25 -7.79
C TYR A 45 9.26 12.51 -9.03
N SER A 46 10.53 12.08 -9.05
CA SER A 46 11.05 11.23 -10.12
C SER A 46 10.36 9.87 -10.16
N VAL A 47 10.43 9.18 -11.31
CA VAL A 47 9.93 7.80 -11.47
C VAL A 47 10.50 6.90 -10.37
N SER A 48 11.81 7.00 -10.11
CA SER A 48 12.50 6.27 -9.03
C SER A 48 11.93 6.57 -7.64
N TYR A 49 11.48 7.80 -7.38
CA TYR A 49 10.90 8.17 -6.10
C TYR A 49 9.49 7.59 -5.92
N VAL A 50 8.70 7.51 -7.01
CA VAL A 50 7.39 6.85 -7.00
C VAL A 50 7.53 5.33 -6.85
N GLU A 51 8.50 4.71 -7.52
CA GLU A 51 8.88 3.28 -7.32
C GLU A 51 9.26 3.00 -5.87
N TYR A 52 9.98 3.93 -5.23
CA TYR A 52 10.32 3.81 -3.82
C TYR A 52 9.07 3.81 -2.93
N MET A 53 8.07 4.66 -3.19
CA MET A 53 6.80 4.65 -2.44
C MET A 53 6.03 3.35 -2.60
N ARG A 54 5.98 2.79 -3.81
CA ARG A 54 5.40 1.47 -4.09
C ARG A 54 6.11 0.37 -3.30
N SER A 55 7.44 0.32 -3.40
CA SER A 55 8.27 -0.65 -2.69
C SER A 55 8.12 -0.50 -1.17
N PHE A 56 8.08 0.73 -0.67
CA PHE A 56 7.84 1.03 0.73
C PHE A 56 6.51 0.45 1.20
N TYR A 57 5.41 0.71 0.48
CA TYR A 57 4.12 0.12 0.85
C TYR A 57 4.18 -1.42 0.87
N LEU A 58 4.76 -2.05 -0.16
CA LEU A 58 4.87 -3.51 -0.22
C LEU A 58 5.65 -4.11 0.97
N ASN A 59 6.71 -3.46 1.41
CA ASN A 59 7.56 -3.93 2.52
C ASN A 59 6.94 -3.67 3.91
N TYR A 60 6.08 -2.66 4.04
CA TYR A 60 5.55 -2.22 5.34
C TYR A 60 4.05 -2.48 5.53
N GLN A 61 3.31 -2.91 4.51
CA GLN A 61 1.86 -3.20 4.58
C GLN A 61 1.50 -4.18 5.71
N GLU A 62 2.34 -5.19 5.95
CA GLU A 62 2.12 -6.21 6.98
C GLU A 62 2.55 -5.74 8.38
N ARG A 63 3.49 -4.78 8.47
CA ARG A 63 3.97 -4.26 9.75
C ARG A 63 3.02 -3.23 10.36
N ILE A 64 2.27 -2.52 9.52
CA ILE A 64 1.28 -1.51 9.94
C ILE A 64 -0.08 -2.17 10.23
N SER A 65 -0.37 -3.32 9.62
CA SER A 65 -1.56 -4.13 9.87
C SER A 65 -1.38 -4.98 11.13
N GLN A 66 -1.59 -4.38 12.33
CA GLN A 66 -1.68 -5.01 13.65
C GLN A 66 -0.83 -6.27 13.92
N SER A 67 0.06 -6.18 14.91
CA SER A 67 0.79 -7.33 15.46
C SER A 67 -0.10 -8.58 15.60
N VAL A 68 0.43 -9.75 15.23
CA VAL A 68 -0.21 -11.07 15.34
C VAL A 68 -0.79 -11.31 16.76
N ILE A 69 -0.25 -10.64 17.77
CA ILE A 69 -0.74 -10.62 19.16
C ILE A 69 -2.19 -10.12 19.27
N GLY A 70 -2.62 -9.18 18.42
CA GLY A 70 -4.02 -8.73 18.34
C GLY A 70 -4.96 -9.71 17.66
N LYS A 71 -4.44 -10.69 16.90
CA LYS A 71 -5.23 -11.74 16.22
C LYS A 71 -5.37 -13.01 17.05
N SER A 72 -4.52 -13.23 18.06
CA SER A 72 -4.54 -14.45 18.88
C SER A 72 -5.61 -14.49 19.98
N HIS A 73 -6.31 -13.38 20.24
CA HIS A 73 -7.41 -13.33 21.21
C HIS A 73 -8.76 -12.99 20.55
N LEU A 74 -9.14 -13.72 19.50
CA LEU A 74 -10.56 -14.00 19.25
C LEU A 74 -10.78 -15.50 19.28
N HIS A 75 -10.26 -16.16 20.32
CA HIS A 75 -10.88 -17.40 20.77
C HIS A 75 -12.21 -16.97 21.38
N GLN A 76 -13.27 -17.03 20.56
CA GLN A 76 -14.65 -16.88 20.99
C GLN A 76 -14.85 -17.81 22.17
N SER A 77 -14.88 -17.25 23.38
CA SER A 77 -15.30 -18.00 24.54
C SER A 77 -16.75 -18.40 24.29
N THR A 78 -16.93 -19.65 23.88
CA THR A 78 -18.21 -20.33 23.93
C THR A 78 -18.45 -20.61 25.40
N TYR A 79 -19.00 -19.63 26.12
CA TYR A 79 -19.67 -19.94 27.38
C TYR A 79 -20.98 -20.61 27.01
N PRO A 80 -21.19 -21.91 27.34
CA PRO A 80 -22.52 -22.47 27.22
C PRO A 80 -23.39 -21.74 28.24
N SER A 81 -24.33 -20.93 27.73
CA SER A 81 -25.47 -20.48 28.49
C SER A 81 -26.39 -21.68 28.69
N CYS A 82 -26.34 -22.32 29.86
CA CYS A 82 -27.42 -23.21 30.29
C CYS A 82 -27.42 -23.46 31.81
N ILE A 83 -28.54 -23.01 32.40
CA ILE A 83 -29.32 -23.55 33.53
C ILE A 83 -28.73 -23.38 34.93
#